data_AF-A0AAW7KF96-F1
#
_entry.id   AF-A0AAW7KF96-F1
#
_cell.length_a   1.000
_cell.length_b   1.000
_cell.length_c   1.000
_cell.angle_alpha   90.00
_cell.angle_beta   90.00
_cell.angle_gamma   90.00
#
_symmetry.space_group_name_H-M   'P 1'
#
loop_
_entity.id
_entity.type
_entity.pdbx_description
1 polymer ?
#
loop_
_entity_poly.entity_id
_entity_poly.type
_entity_poly.pdbx_seq_one_letter_code
_entity_poly.pdbx_strand_id
1 'polypeptide(L)'
;SPENAQGVYSDQAQEVVYIYERAEGKGVTVRYEDEQGNKLAESEVLIGNLGDRYETKAKEIKGWKVKQSPENAQGVYSDQA
;
A
#
# COMPACT_ATOMS: atom_id res chain seq x y z
N SER A 1 24.05 -3.40 -0.24
CA SER A 1 24.74 -3.20 -1.53
C SER A 1 25.19 -4.54 -2.05
N PRO A 2 25.15 -4.78 -3.37
CA PRO A 2 25.59 -6.07 -3.90
C PRO A 2 27.10 -6.24 -3.66
N GLU A 3 27.55 -7.48 -3.52
CA GLU A 3 28.92 -7.83 -3.13
C GLU A 3 29.96 -7.41 -4.18
N ASN A 4 29.54 -7.23 -5.43
CA ASN A 4 30.35 -6.73 -6.56
C ASN A 4 30.26 -5.21 -6.78
N ALA A 5 29.64 -4.43 -5.87
CA ALA A 5 29.59 -2.97 -5.98
C ALA A 5 30.96 -2.30 -5.81
N GLN A 6 31.98 -3.05 -5.37
CA GLN A 6 33.36 -2.61 -5.20
C GLN A 6 34.30 -3.63 -5.86
N GLY A 7 35.27 -3.15 -6.64
CA GLY A 7 36.22 -3.99 -7.38
C GLY A 7 37.40 -3.18 -7.89
N VAL A 8 38.45 -3.87 -8.34
CA VAL A 8 39.62 -3.25 -8.99
C VAL A 8 39.49 -3.44 -10.49
N TYR A 9 39.81 -2.39 -11.27
CA TYR A 9 39.85 -2.49 -12.73
C TYR A 9 40.77 -3.63 -13.17
N SER A 10 40.27 -4.47 -14.07
CA SER A 10 40.99 -5.58 -14.68
C SER A 10 40.90 -5.54 -16.20
N ASP A 11 41.70 -6.35 -16.87
CA ASP A 11 41.61 -6.60 -18.31
C ASP A 11 40.42 -7.52 -18.69
N GLN A 12 39.74 -8.09 -17.69
CA GLN A 12 38.48 -8.83 -17.83
C GLN A 12 37.27 -7.89 -17.69
N ALA A 13 36.20 -8.15 -18.45
CA ALA A 13 34.92 -7.47 -18.29
C ALA A 13 34.31 -7.79 -16.91
N GLN A 14 33.74 -6.78 -16.27
CA GLN A 14 33.08 -6.91 -14.97
C GLN A 14 31.61 -6.48 -15.10
N GLU A 15 30.71 -7.25 -14.50
CA GLU A 15 29.28 -6.94 -14.45
C GLU A 15 28.88 -6.64 -13.00
N VAL A 16 28.19 -5.52 -12.80
CA VAL A 16 27.61 -5.12 -11.50
C VAL A 16 26.10 -5.14 -11.62
N VAL A 17 25.45 -5.99 -10.83
CA VAL A 17 24.00 -6.19 -10.87
C VAL A 17 23.37 -5.64 -9.61
N TYR A 18 22.47 -4.68 -9.78
CA TYR A 18 21.61 -4.19 -8.70
C TYR A 18 20.23 -4.82 -8.86
N ILE A 19 19.76 -5.47 -7.80
CA ILE A 19 18.40 -6.00 -7.71
C ILE A 19 17.63 -5.05 -6.79
N TYR A 20 16.51 -4.53 -7.29
CA TYR A 20 15.64 -3.60 -6.56
C TYR A 20 14.31 -4.28 -6.23
N GLU A 21 13.81 -4.02 -5.03
CA GLU A 21 12.42 -4.28 -4.66
C GLU A 21 11.61 -2.98 -4.75
N ARG A 22 10.29 -3.09 -4.98
CA ARG A 22 9.41 -1.92 -4.93
C ARG A 22 9.32 -1.44 -3.49
N ALA A 23 9.44 -0.14 -3.28
CA ALA A 23 9.18 0.45 -1.97
C ALA A 23 7.71 0.29 -1.56
N GLU A 24 7.47 0.21 -0.26
CA GLU A 24 6.12 0.27 0.31
C GLU A 24 5.48 1.63 -0.02
N GLY A 25 4.21 1.60 -0.42
CA GLY A 25 3.39 2.81 -0.51
C GLY A 25 2.85 3.23 0.84
N LYS A 26 2.23 4.42 0.90
CA LYS A 26 1.55 4.83 2.13
C LYS A 26 0.32 3.97 2.38
N GLY A 27 0.17 3.45 3.59
CA GLY A 27 -0.94 2.58 3.97
C GLY A 27 -2.32 3.25 3.83
N VAL A 28 -3.32 2.47 3.44
CA VAL A 28 -4.71 2.92 3.31
C VAL A 28 -5.46 2.56 4.58
N THR A 29 -6.00 3.56 5.28
CA THR A 29 -6.83 3.34 6.48
C THR A 29 -8.31 3.36 6.11
N VAL A 30 -9.00 2.25 6.35
CA VAL A 30 -10.46 2.13 6.18
C VAL A 30 -11.12 2.33 7.54
N ARG A 31 -12.05 3.29 7.61
CA ARG A 31 -12.83 3.57 8.81
C ARG A 31 -14.29 3.21 8.56
N TYR A 32 -14.95 2.70 9.59
CA TYR A 32 -16.37 2.34 9.57
C TYR A 32 -17.08 3.23 10.59
N GLU A 33 -17.66 4.32 10.12
CA GLU A 33 -18.26 5.36 10.97
C GLU A 33 -19.70 5.65 10.52
N ASP A 34 -20.52 6.16 11.44
CA ASP A 34 -21.82 6.75 11.10
C ASP A 34 -21.68 8.20 10.60
N GLU A 35 -22.80 8.85 10.27
CA GLU A 35 -22.79 10.23 9.76
C GLU A 35 -22.34 11.27 10.79
N GLN A 36 -22.33 10.90 12.07
CA GLN A 36 -21.83 11.75 13.15
C GLN A 36 -20.34 11.49 13.44
N GLY A 37 -19.70 10.56 12.73
CA GLY A 37 -18.30 10.17 12.92
C GLY A 37 -18.09 9.18 14.06
N ASN A 38 -19.15 8.55 14.59
CA ASN A 38 -18.99 7.54 15.62
C ASN A 38 -18.49 6.23 14.99
N LYS A 39 -17.45 5.65 15.60
CA LYS A 39 -16.89 4.37 15.17
C LYS A 39 -17.88 3.23 15.38
N LEU A 40 -18.18 2.50 14.31
CA LEU A 40 -19.08 1.33 14.30
C LEU A 40 -18.33 0.00 14.32
N ALA A 41 -17.09 -0.02 13.84
CA ALA A 41 -16.22 -1.19 13.86
C ALA A 41 -14.73 -0.78 13.90
N GLU A 42 -13.85 -1.73 14.23
CA GLU A 42 -12.40 -1.52 14.15
C GLU A 42 -11.94 -1.16 12.74
N SER A 43 -11.07 -0.15 12.65
CA SER A 43 -10.45 0.30 11.42
C SER A 43 -9.51 -0.76 10.87
N GLU A 44 -9.33 -0.74 9.56
CA GLU A 44 -8.38 -1.62 8.87
C GLU A 44 -7.29 -0.79 8.23
N VAL A 45 -6.07 -1.33 8.23
CA VAL A 45 -4.94 -0.73 7.50
C VAL A 45 -4.50 -1.73 6.45
N LEU A 46 -4.60 -1.32 5.18
CA LEU A 46 -4.06 -2.08 4.07
C LEU A 46 -2.67 -1.53 3.74
N ILE A 47 -1.72 -2.43 3.55
CA ILE A 47 -0.33 -2.13 3.18
C ILE A 47 -0.07 -2.78 1.82
N GLY A 48 0.60 -2.07 0.94
CA GLY A 48 0.99 -2.56 -0.38
C GLY A 48 2.16 -1.76 -0.92
N ASN A 49 2.79 -2.26 -1.97
CA ASN A 49 3.92 -1.58 -2.60
C ASN A 49 3.44 -0.48 -3.54
N LEU A 50 4.31 0.48 -3.83
CA LEU A 50 4.03 1.53 -4.81
C LEU A 50 3.54 0.94 -6.14
N GLY A 51 2.41 1.46 -6.62
CA GLY A 51 1.79 1.01 -7.86
C GLY A 51 0.86 -0.20 -7.72
N ASP A 52 0.79 -0.85 -6.54
CA ASP A 52 -0.16 -1.93 -6.30
C ASP A 52 -1.59 -1.38 -6.23
N ARG A 53 -2.54 -2.14 -6.75
CA ARG A 53 -3.98 -1.81 -6.64
C ARG A 53 -4.51 -2.26 -5.30
N TYR A 54 -5.42 -1.48 -4.72
CA TYR A 54 -6.22 -1.88 -3.57
C TYR A 54 -7.72 -1.77 -3.90
N GLU A 55 -8.50 -2.61 -3.22
CA GLU A 55 -9.95 -2.58 -3.22
C GLU A 55 -10.41 -2.85 -1.78
N THR A 56 -11.43 -2.12 -1.34
CA THR A 56 -12.01 -2.25 0.00
C THR A 56 -13.51 -2.51 -0.12
N LYS A 57 -14.07 -3.19 0.88
CA LYS A 57 -15.51 -3.47 0.94
C LYS A 57 -16.05 -3.04 2.29
N ALA A 58 -17.31 -2.60 2.28
CA ALA A 58 -18.02 -2.31 3.51
C ALA A 58 -18.21 -3.60 4.32
N LYS A 59 -18.10 -3.49 5.64
CA LYS A 59 -18.42 -4.58 6.57
C LYS A 59 -19.93 -4.69 6.76
N GLU A 60 -20.40 -5.90 6.97
CA GLU A 60 -21.73 -6.12 7.55
C GLU A 60 -21.67 -5.81 9.05
N ILE A 61 -22.42 -4.80 9.49
CA ILE A 61 -22.49 -4.38 10.89
C ILE A 61 -23.94 -4.50 11.34
N LYS A 62 -24.19 -5.32 12.37
CA LYS A 62 -25.55 -5.61 12.85
C LYS A 62 -26.30 -4.32 13.19
N GLY A 63 -27.48 -4.15 12.58
CA GLY A 63 -28.33 -2.97 12.79
C GLY A 63 -28.00 -1.77 11.89
N TRP A 64 -26.96 -1.87 11.06
CA TRP A 64 -26.53 -0.79 10.16
C TRP A 64 -26.65 -1.21 8.70
N LYS A 65 -26.90 -0.23 7.83
CA LYS A 65 -26.89 -0.38 6.37
C LYS A 65 -25.94 0.63 5.76
N VAL A 66 -25.22 0.21 4.73
CA VAL A 66 -24.31 1.10 3.99
C VAL A 66 -25.15 2.14 3.25
N LYS A 67 -24.94 3.42 3.58
CA LYS A 67 -25.61 4.53 2.90
C LYS A 67 -24.97 4.84 1.55
N GLN A 68 -23.64 4.85 1.48
CA GLN A 68 -22.86 5.10 0.26
C GLN A 68 -21.51 4.39 0.33
N SER A 69 -20.93 4.10 -0.83
CA SER A 69 -19.52 3.69 -0.93
C SER A 69 -18.67 4.91 -1.33
N PRO A 70 -17.49 5.12 -0.75
CA PRO A 70 -16.66 6.25 -1.10
C PRO A 70 -15.96 6.04 -2.45
N GLU A 71 -15.67 7.12 -3.16
CA GLU A 71 -15.01 7.05 -4.49
C GLU A 71 -13.61 6.40 -4.42
N ASN A 72 -12.92 6.56 -3.29
CA ASN A 72 -11.59 6.01 -3.03
C ASN A 72 -11.61 4.57 -2.47
N ALA A 73 -12.75 3.87 -2.52
CA ALA A 73 -12.84 2.46 -2.10
C ALA A 73 -11.91 1.54 -2.91
N GLN A 74 -11.50 1.98 -4.09
CA GLN A 74 -10.49 1.35 -4.93
C GLN A 74 -9.45 2.40 -5.36
N GLY A 75 -8.21 1.98 -5.54
CA GLY A 75 -7.14 2.90 -5.92
C GLY A 75 -5.81 2.20 -6.15
N VAL A 76 -4.74 3.00 -6.16
CA VAL A 76 -3.37 2.54 -6.33
C VAL A 76 -2.53 3.14 -5.21
N TYR A 77 -1.70 2.32 -4.56
CA TYR A 77 -0.76 2.80 -3.55
C TYR A 77 0.24 3.78 -4.17
N SER A 78 0.38 4.94 -3.54
CA SER A 78 1.31 5.98 -3.94
C SER A 78 2.18 6.44 -2.78
N ASP A 79 3.19 7.23 -3.08
CA ASP A 79 4.05 7.89 -2.09
C ASP A 79 3.43 9.20 -1.56
N GLN A 80 2.33 9.65 -2.17
CA GLN A 80 1.56 10.81 -1.74
C GLN A 80 0.55 10.41 -0.66
N ALA A 81 0.32 11.32 0.29
CA ALA A 81 -0.76 11.20 1.29
C ALA A 81 -1.95 12.04 0.83
#